data_AF-A0A954UH44-F1
#
_entry.id   AF-A0A954UH44-F1
#
_cell.length_a   1.000
_cell.length_b   1.000
_cell.length_c   1.000
_cell.angle_alpha   90.00
_cell.angle_beta   90.00
_cell.angle_gamma   90.00
#
_symmetry.space_group_name_H-M   'P 1'
#
loop_
_entity.id
_entity.type
_entity.pdbx_description
1 polymer ?
#
loop_
_entity_poly.entity_id
_entity_poly.type
_entity_poly.pdbx_seq_one_letter_code
_entity_poly.pdbx_strand_id
1 'polypeptide(L)'
;MAACEAVVGAAGNQTISEALYLGKPFFAWPETRHFEQRINAFMLQRMGCGRFELLEQVRQEQLRSFIAELGLHREHIARQTHLRNAGPTTVEVITRHLPIPARTRICHAVVG
;
A
#
# COMPACT_ATOMS: atom_id res chain seq x y z
N MET A 1 -5.51 -14.73 -2.65
CA MET A 1 -6.39 -13.68 -3.20
C MET A 1 -6.79 -13.86 -4.68
N ALA A 2 -6.32 -14.90 -5.39
CA ALA A 2 -6.44 -14.97 -6.86
C ALA A 2 -7.88 -15.00 -7.43
N ALA A 3 -8.85 -15.57 -6.70
CA ALA A 3 -10.23 -15.74 -7.16
C ALA A 3 -11.19 -14.59 -6.77
N CYS A 4 -10.71 -13.56 -6.07
CA CYS A 4 -11.56 -12.47 -5.58
C CYS A 4 -11.55 -11.26 -6.52
N GLU A 5 -12.58 -10.44 -6.45
CA GLU A 5 -12.72 -9.23 -7.29
C GLU A 5 -12.08 -7.97 -6.69
N ALA A 6 -11.98 -7.94 -5.36
CA ALA A 6 -11.45 -6.87 -4.55
C ALA A 6 -11.08 -7.42 -3.16
N VAL A 7 -10.41 -6.61 -2.33
CA VAL A 7 -10.05 -6.96 -0.96
C VAL A 7 -10.60 -5.91 0.01
N VAL A 8 -11.06 -6.34 1.18
CA VAL A 8 -11.52 -5.47 2.27
C VAL A 8 -10.77 -5.88 3.54
N GLY A 9 -10.23 -4.93 4.30
CA GLY A 9 -9.56 -5.24 5.56
C GLY A 9 -8.65 -4.12 6.08
N ALA A 10 -7.86 -4.44 7.11
CA ALA A 10 -6.91 -3.49 7.70
C ALA A 10 -5.87 -2.99 6.68
N ALA A 11 -5.36 -1.77 6.89
CA ALA A 11 -4.50 -1.08 5.93
C ALA A 11 -3.01 -1.47 6.03
N GLY A 12 -2.72 -2.78 6.10
CA GLY A 12 -1.36 -3.31 6.13
C GLY A 12 -0.65 -3.12 4.79
N ASN A 13 0.57 -2.60 4.81
CA ASN A 13 1.31 -2.25 3.59
C ASN A 13 1.54 -3.46 2.65
N GLN A 14 1.94 -4.60 3.21
CA GLN A 14 2.17 -5.83 2.42
C GLN A 14 0.88 -6.32 1.76
N THR A 15 -0.22 -6.37 2.52
CA THR A 15 -1.52 -6.83 2.02
C THR A 15 -2.08 -5.91 0.93
N ILE A 16 -1.97 -4.58 1.12
CA ILE A 16 -2.33 -3.61 0.09
C ILE A 16 -1.47 -3.82 -1.16
N SER A 17 -0.15 -3.92 -0.99
CA SER A 17 0.79 -4.07 -2.10
C SER A 17 0.53 -5.33 -2.92
N GLU A 18 0.25 -6.46 -2.26
CA GLU A 18 -0.11 -7.72 -2.93
C GLU A 18 -1.43 -7.59 -3.72
N ALA A 19 -2.46 -6.98 -3.12
CA ALA A 19 -3.73 -6.75 -3.80
C ALA A 19 -3.54 -5.88 -5.06
N LEU A 20 -2.81 -4.77 -4.94
CA LEU A 20 -2.51 -3.89 -6.07
C LEU A 20 -1.65 -4.58 -7.13
N TYR A 21 -0.70 -5.42 -6.73
CA TYR A 21 0.10 -6.25 -7.64
C TYR A 21 -0.80 -7.19 -8.46
N LEU A 22 -1.78 -7.82 -7.81
CA LEU A 22 -2.77 -8.70 -8.44
C LEU A 22 -3.90 -7.95 -9.18
N GLY A 23 -3.83 -6.62 -9.28
CA GLY A 23 -4.84 -5.81 -9.98
C GLY A 23 -6.16 -5.69 -9.23
N LYS A 24 -6.16 -5.88 -7.90
CA LYS A 24 -7.35 -5.91 -7.06
C LYS A 24 -7.53 -4.60 -6.31
N PRO A 25 -8.65 -3.88 -6.50
CA PRO A 25 -9.02 -2.75 -5.65
C PRO A 25 -9.08 -3.15 -4.18
N PHE A 26 -8.76 -2.21 -3.31
CA PHE A 26 -8.72 -2.44 -1.86
C PHE A 26 -9.61 -1.43 -1.12
N PHE A 27 -10.43 -1.92 -0.20
CA PHE A 27 -11.15 -1.08 0.76
C PHE A 27 -10.51 -1.22 2.13
N ALA A 28 -9.75 -0.20 2.51
CA ALA A 28 -8.96 -0.20 3.73
C ALA A 28 -9.77 0.30 4.92
N TRP A 29 -9.69 -0.42 6.03
CA TRP A 29 -10.28 -0.04 7.32
C TRP A 29 -9.18 0.18 8.36
N PRO A 30 -8.42 1.29 8.27
CA PRO A 30 -7.42 1.61 9.28
C PRO A 30 -8.08 1.89 10.63
N GLU A 31 -7.48 1.40 11.71
CA GLU A 31 -7.84 1.79 13.07
C GLU A 31 -7.41 3.24 13.34
N THR A 32 -8.22 4.01 14.06
CA THR A 32 -7.95 5.44 14.32
C THR A 32 -6.60 5.67 15.02
N ARG A 33 -6.22 4.76 15.93
CA ARG A 33 -4.97 4.86 16.72
C ARG A 33 -3.74 4.34 15.98
N HIS A 34 -3.90 3.72 14.81
CA HIS A 34 -2.78 3.12 14.07
C HIS A 34 -2.32 4.06 12.94
N PHE A 35 -1.33 4.90 13.23
CA PHE A 35 -0.89 5.98 12.34
C PHE A 35 -0.38 5.48 10.97
N GLU A 36 0.44 4.42 10.95
CA GLU A 36 0.96 3.84 9.70
C GLU A 36 -0.16 3.34 8.78
N GLN A 37 -1.14 2.62 9.33
CA GLN A 37 -2.29 2.13 8.57
C GLN A 37 -3.07 3.30 7.94
N ARG A 38 -3.23 4.40 8.67
CA ARG A 38 -3.89 5.61 8.13
C ARG A 38 -3.10 6.24 6.98
N ILE A 39 -1.76 6.25 7.06
CA ILE A 39 -0.91 6.71 5.95
C ILE A 39 -1.09 5.81 4.72
N ASN A 40 -1.00 4.48 4.91
CA ASN A 40 -1.16 3.52 3.82
C ASN A 40 -2.53 3.66 3.15
N ALA A 41 -3.59 3.77 3.97
CA ALA A 41 -4.96 3.97 3.52
C ALA A 41 -5.16 5.29 2.76
N PHE A 42 -4.58 6.37 3.27
CA PHE A 42 -4.60 7.67 2.59
C PHE A 42 -3.90 7.61 1.23
N MET A 43 -2.72 6.98 1.15
CA MET A 43 -2.00 6.83 -0.12
C MET A 43 -2.76 5.95 -1.11
N LEU A 44 -3.33 4.83 -0.66
CA LEU A 44 -4.21 3.97 -1.47
C LEU A 44 -5.35 4.77 -2.13
N GLN A 45 -6.05 5.59 -1.34
CA GLN A 45 -7.15 6.41 -1.86
C GLN A 45 -6.65 7.56 -2.76
N ARG A 46 -5.52 8.20 -2.41
CA ARG A 46 -4.90 9.24 -3.24
C ARG A 46 -4.46 8.73 -4.61
N MET A 47 -4.00 7.48 -4.66
CA MET A 47 -3.69 6.77 -5.90
C MET A 47 -4.95 6.39 -6.68
N GLY A 48 -6.15 6.48 -6.10
CA GLY A 48 -7.40 6.08 -6.74
C GLY A 48 -7.53 4.57 -6.91
N CYS A 49 -6.65 3.78 -6.30
CA CYS A 49 -6.63 2.32 -6.39
C CYS A 49 -7.54 1.63 -5.38
N GLY A 50 -8.19 2.41 -4.54
CA GLY A 50 -9.09 1.93 -3.52
C GLY A 50 -9.73 3.07 -2.75
N ARG A 51 -10.35 2.71 -1.63
CA ARG A 51 -11.02 3.61 -0.69
C ARG A 51 -10.53 3.30 0.72
N PHE A 52 -10.69 4.24 1.64
CA PHE A 52 -10.65 3.90 3.05
C PHE A 52 -11.77 4.56 3.85
N GLU A 53 -12.10 3.94 4.97
CA GLU A 53 -12.94 4.49 6.03
C GLU A 53 -12.32 4.08 7.36
N LEU A 54 -12.34 4.93 8.38
CA LEU A 54 -11.87 4.52 9.70
C LEU A 54 -12.69 3.32 10.17
N LEU A 55 -12.04 2.30 10.74
CA LEU A 55 -12.71 1.05 11.13
C LEU A 55 -13.96 1.32 12.00
N GLU A 56 -13.88 2.31 12.86
CA GLU A 56 -14.94 2.73 13.79
C GLU A 56 -16.11 3.46 13.09
N GLN A 57 -15.99 3.77 11.80
CA GLN A 57 -16.93 4.56 11.01
C GLN A 57 -17.48 3.82 9.78
N VAL A 58 -17.09 2.55 9.59
CA VAL A 58 -17.54 1.72 8.47
C VAL A 58 -19.04 1.44 8.57
N ARG A 59 -19.70 1.57 7.42
CA ARG A 59 -21.12 1.35 7.19
C ARG A 59 -21.33 0.62 5.86
N GLN A 60 -22.51 0.03 5.71
CA GLN A 60 -22.84 -0.78 4.54
C GLN A 60 -22.83 0.04 3.24
N GLU A 61 -23.22 1.32 3.29
CA GLU A 61 -23.31 2.19 2.11
C GLU A 61 -21.93 2.40 1.48
N GLN A 62 -20.88 2.54 2.29
CA GLN A 62 -19.52 2.74 1.78
C GLN A 62 -19.00 1.48 1.08
N LEU A 63 -19.34 0.29 1.60
CA LEU A 63 -19.01 -0.97 0.94
C LEU A 63 -19.75 -1.10 -0.40
N ARG A 64 -21.03 -0.73 -0.45
CA ARG A 64 -21.81 -0.73 -1.71
C ARG A 64 -21.22 0.23 -2.73
N SER A 65 -20.87 1.45 -2.33
CA SER A 65 -20.23 2.43 -3.21
C SER A 65 -18.89 1.92 -3.73
N PHE A 66 -18.05 1.33 -2.86
CA PHE A 66 -16.79 0.72 -3.28
C PHE A 66 -16.97 -0.39 -4.32
N ILE A 67 -17.96 -1.27 -4.13
CA ILE A 67 -18.28 -2.35 -5.10
C ILE A 67 -18.73 -1.76 -6.44
N ALA A 68 -19.52 -0.68 -6.43
CA ALA A 68 -19.95 0.01 -7.65
C ALA A 68 -18.78 0.69 -8.40
N GLU A 69 -17.72 1.08 -7.68
CA GLU A 69 -16.56 1.80 -8.20
C GLU A 69 -15.39 0.89 -8.61
N LEU A 70 -15.52 -0.44 -8.53
CA LEU A 70 -14.41 -1.38 -8.78
C LEU A 70 -13.74 -1.20 -10.15
N GLY A 71 -14.51 -0.89 -11.20
CA GLY A 71 -13.97 -0.64 -12.54
C GLY A 71 -13.00 0.54 -12.55
N LEU A 72 -13.38 1.67 -11.95
CA LEU A 72 -12.55 2.88 -11.85
C LEU A 72 -11.26 2.61 -11.09
N HIS A 73 -11.34 1.89 -9.97
CA HIS A 73 -10.15 1.51 -9.21
C HIS A 73 -9.21 0.61 -10.01
N ARG A 74 -9.74 -0.36 -10.76
CA ARG A 74 -8.93 -1.23 -11.64
C ARG A 74 -8.21 -0.43 -12.72
N GLU A 75 -8.85 0.56 -13.33
CA GLU A 75 -8.21 1.47 -14.29
C GLU A 75 -7.03 2.24 -13.67
N HIS A 76 -7.19 2.78 -12.47
CA HIS A 76 -6.10 3.46 -11.76
C HIS A 76 -4.95 2.52 -11.42
N ILE A 77 -5.25 1.29 -10.97
CA ILE A 77 -4.22 0.28 -10.70
C ILE A 77 -3.45 -0.06 -11.97
N ALA A 78 -4.15 -0.27 -13.08
CA ALA A 78 -3.52 -0.56 -14.36
C ALA A 78 -2.57 0.57 -14.81
N ARG A 79 -2.96 1.84 -14.63
CA ARG A 79 -2.09 3.00 -14.94
C ARG A 79 -0.83 3.09 -14.06
N GLN A 80 -0.90 2.57 -12.84
CA GLN A 80 0.23 2.58 -11.90
C GLN A 80 1.18 1.40 -12.03
N THR A 81 0.86 0.42 -12.88
CA THR A 81 1.74 -0.74 -13.12
C THR A 81 3.15 -0.34 -13.56
N HIS A 82 3.31 0.80 -14.24
CA HIS A 82 4.61 1.36 -14.63
C HIS A 82 5.46 1.89 -13.46
N LEU A 83 4.86 2.11 -12.28
CA LEU A 83 5.52 2.60 -11.05
C LEU A 83 5.84 1.46 -10.06
N ARG A 84 5.62 0.20 -10.45
CA ARG A 84 5.79 -0.99 -9.57
C ARG A 84 7.23 -1.25 -9.13
N ASN A 85 8.20 -0.65 -9.79
CA ASN A 85 9.59 -0.64 -9.37
C ASN A 85 9.98 0.79 -9.00
N ALA A 86 10.67 0.96 -7.86
CA ALA A 86 11.40 2.18 -7.59
C ALA A 86 12.35 2.41 -8.77
N GLY A 87 12.02 3.38 -9.63
CA GLY A 87 12.84 3.70 -10.78
C GLY A 87 14.21 4.23 -10.33
N PRO A 88 15.18 4.33 -11.24
CA PRO A 88 16.50 4.89 -10.93
C PRO A 88 16.41 6.24 -10.21
N THR A 89 15.42 7.05 -10.56
CA THR A 89 15.11 8.35 -9.96
C THR A 89 14.70 8.25 -8.49
N THR A 90 13.92 7.23 -8.10
CA THR A 90 13.51 7.03 -6.70
C THR A 90 14.72 6.66 -5.85
N VAL A 91 15.59 5.78 -6.34
CA VAL A 91 16.83 5.42 -5.65
C VAL A 91 17.73 6.65 -5.50
N GLU A 92 17.90 7.43 -6.56
CA GLU A 92 18.72 8.64 -6.52
C GLU A 92 18.23 9.66 -5.48
N VAL A 93 16.92 9.94 -5.44
CA VAL A 93 16.32 10.85 -4.46
C VAL A 93 16.50 10.32 -3.03
N ILE A 94 16.28 9.02 -2.82
CA ILE A 94 16.48 8.41 -1.49
C ILE A 94 17.95 8.53 -1.08
N THR A 95 18.89 8.17 -1.94
CA THR A 95 20.33 8.26 -1.64
C THR A 95 20.78 9.70 -1.38
N ARG A 96 20.17 10.69 -2.03
CA ARG A 96 20.46 12.11 -1.78
C ARG A 96 20.07 12.57 -0.37
N HIS A 97 18.98 12.03 0.17
CA HIS A 97 18.39 12.51 1.43
C HIS A 97 18.59 11.57 2.62
N LEU A 98 18.88 10.29 2.39
CA LEU A 98 19.36 9.36 3.41
C LEU A 98 20.88 9.18 3.24
N PRO A 99 21.72 9.76 4.11
CA PRO A 99 23.13 9.39 4.15
C PRO A 99 23.21 7.92 4.56
N ILE A 100 23.56 7.05 3.61
CA ILE A 100 23.83 5.64 3.90
C ILE A 100 25.13 5.61 4.70
N PRO A 101 25.15 5.22 5.99
CA PRO A 101 26.41 5.03 6.68
C PRO A 101 27.19 3.94 5.95
N ALA A 102 28.47 4.19 5.67
CA ALA A 102 29.36 3.21 5.06
C ALA A 102 29.23 1.88 5.82
N ARG A 103 29.00 0.77 5.10
CA ARG A 103 28.85 -0.57 5.67
C ARG A 103 29.88 -0.79 6.77
N THR A 104 29.44 -0.80 8.03
CA THR A 104 30.24 -1.33 9.13
C THR A 104 30.52 -2.79 8.78
N ARG A 105 31.79 -3.12 8.51
CA ARG A 105 32.21 -4.53 8.45
C ARG A 105 31.90 -5.11 9.82
N ILE A 106 30.87 -5.95 9.92
CA ILE A 106 30.64 -6.76 11.10
C ILE A 106 31.76 -7.81 11.07
N CYS A 107 32.88 -7.49 11.71
CA CYS A 107 33.91 -8.47 12.01
C CYS A 107 33.31 -9.42 13.06
N HIS A 108 32.82 -10.59 12.63
CA HIS A 108 32.54 -11.69 13.54
C HIS A 108 33.88 -12.17 14.11
N ALA A 109 34.23 -11.70 15.31
CA ALA A 109 35.18 -12.39 16.16
C ALA A 109 34.47 -13.63 16.69
N VAL A 110 34.74 -14.78 16.08
CA VAL A 110 34.41 -16.08 16.66
C VAL A 110 35.36 -16.25 17.84
N VAL A 111 34.80 -16.18 19.05
CA VAL A 111 35.50 -16.55 20.29
C VAL A 111 35.80 -18.04 20.22
N GLY A 112 37.08 -18.39 20.26
CA GLY A 112 37.59 -19.74 20.49
C GLY A 112 38.10 -19.87 21.91
#